data_AF-A0A5J9TR12-F1
#
_entry.id   AF-A0A5J9TR12-F1
#
_cell.length_a   1.000
_cell.length_b   1.000
_cell.length_c   1.000
_cell.angle_alpha   90.00
_cell.angle_beta   90.00
_cell.angle_gamma   90.00
#
_symmetry.space_group_name_H-M   'P 1'
#
loop_
_entity.id
_entity.type
_entity.pdbx_description
1 polymer ?
#
loop_
_entity_poly.entity_id
_entity_poly.type
_entity_poly.pdbx_seq_one_letter_code
_entity_poly.pdbx_strand_id
1 'polypeptide(L)'
;MAASPLNQLNSHISNMYNSGLLDEHFMEMWRLQDGEESPDFIAGLVTTFLTDGDQIFNELAQLLERPFVDLDALSNKLVQLKGCSSSVGARQVRLACVQLFKFVSQQKNRDE
;
A
#
# COMPACT_ATOMS: atom_id res chain seq x y z
N MET A 1 -31.69 -16.90 -3.58
CA MET A 1 -30.51 -17.66 -3.11
C MET A 1 -29.42 -16.66 -2.78
N ALA A 2 -28.89 -16.65 -1.56
CA ALA A 2 -27.75 -15.78 -1.24
C ALA A 2 -26.52 -16.22 -2.05
N ALA A 3 -25.72 -15.27 -2.55
CA ALA A 3 -24.47 -15.59 -3.22
C ALA A 3 -23.54 -16.33 -2.24
N SER A 4 -22.81 -17.35 -2.73
CA SER A 4 -21.80 -18.04 -1.94
C SER A 4 -20.75 -17.06 -1.41
N PRO A 5 -20.10 -17.34 -0.26
CA PRO A 5 -19.05 -16.47 0.29
C PRO A 5 -17.94 -16.15 -0.72
N LEU A 6 -17.55 -17.13 -1.53
CA LEU A 6 -16.55 -16.95 -2.60
C LEU A 6 -17.01 -15.96 -3.68
N ASN A 7 -18.27 -16.04 -4.11
CA ASN A 7 -18.81 -15.10 -5.10
C ASN A 7 -18.90 -13.67 -4.55
N GLN A 8 -19.22 -13.53 -3.26
CA GLN A 8 -19.22 -12.22 -2.59
C GLN A 8 -17.81 -11.63 -2.52
N LEU A 9 -16.81 -12.44 -2.17
CA LEU A 9 -15.40 -12.03 -2.12
C LEU A 9 -14.88 -11.60 -3.49
N ASN A 10 -15.11 -12.41 -4.53
CA ASN A 10 -14.71 -12.08 -5.90
C ASN A 10 -15.36 -10.79 -6.40
N SER A 11 -16.63 -10.57 -6.06
CA SER A 11 -17.35 -9.33 -6.39
C SER A 11 -16.75 -8.12 -5.66
N HIS A 12 -16.38 -8.28 -4.39
CA HIS A 12 -15.76 -7.22 -3.61
C HIS A 12 -14.39 -6.82 -4.17
N ILE A 13 -13.53 -7.80 -4.48
CA ILE A 13 -12.21 -7.57 -5.08
C ILE A 13 -12.34 -6.89 -6.44
N SER A 14 -13.30 -7.34 -7.27
CA SER A 14 -13.59 -6.69 -8.56
C SER A 14 -14.00 -5.23 -8.39
N ASN A 15 -14.81 -4.90 -7.38
CA ASN A 15 -15.17 -3.52 -7.08
C ASN A 15 -13.96 -2.68 -6.65
N MET A 16 -13.07 -3.24 -5.81
CA MET A 16 -11.85 -2.55 -5.38
C MET A 16 -10.89 -2.27 -6.54
N TYR A 17 -10.79 -3.18 -7.52
CA TYR A 17 -10.04 -2.94 -8.75
C TYR A 17 -10.67 -1.83 -9.58
N ASN A 18 -11.98 -1.90 -9.82
CA ASN A 18 -12.70 -0.93 -10.64
C ASN A 18 -12.70 0.48 -10.04
N SER A 19 -12.68 0.61 -8.70
CA SER A 19 -12.51 1.89 -8.02
C SER A 19 -11.04 2.36 -7.96
N GLY A 20 -10.11 1.54 -8.46
CA GLY A 20 -8.68 1.83 -8.50
C GLY A 20 -7.97 1.75 -7.17
N LEU A 21 -8.54 1.08 -6.16
CA LEU A 21 -7.88 0.77 -4.88
C LEU A 21 -6.76 -0.25 -5.08
N LEU A 22 -7.06 -1.28 -5.87
CA LEU A 22 -6.12 -2.33 -6.27
C LEU A 22 -5.66 -2.10 -7.72
N ASP A 23 -4.46 -2.58 -8.06
CA ASP A 23 -3.98 -2.63 -9.45
C ASP A 23 -3.79 -4.07 -9.96
N GLU A 24 -3.29 -4.20 -11.19
CA GLU A 24 -3.12 -5.50 -11.86
C GLU A 24 -2.20 -6.44 -11.08
N HIS A 25 -1.25 -5.91 -10.32
CA HIS A 25 -0.35 -6.73 -9.49
C HIS A 25 -1.13 -7.55 -8.46
N PHE A 26 -2.13 -6.94 -7.79
CA PHE A 26 -3.01 -7.69 -6.89
C PHE A 26 -3.82 -8.75 -7.66
N MET A 27 -4.34 -8.40 -8.84
CA MET A 27 -5.16 -9.33 -9.64
C MET A 27 -4.36 -10.55 -10.12
N GLU A 28 -3.10 -10.37 -10.48
CA GLU A 28 -2.18 -11.45 -10.82
C GLU A 28 -1.96 -12.38 -9.61
N MET A 29 -1.66 -11.82 -8.43
CA MET A 29 -1.49 -12.62 -7.22
C MET A 29 -2.78 -13.35 -6.81
N TRP A 30 -3.94 -12.69 -6.95
CA TRP A 30 -5.25 -13.28 -6.66
C TRP A 30 -5.54 -14.49 -7.56
N ARG A 31 -5.29 -14.37 -8.87
CA ARG A 31 -5.45 -15.49 -9.83
C ARG A 31 -4.50 -16.65 -9.54
N LEU A 32 -3.30 -16.38 -9.04
CA LEU A 32 -2.32 -17.43 -8.70
C LEU A 32 -2.68 -18.18 -7.42
N GLN A 33 -3.42 -17.56 -6.50
CA GLN A 33 -3.87 -18.20 -5.26
C GLN A 33 -4.91 -19.31 -5.50
N ASP A 34 -5.57 -19.34 -6.66
CA ASP A 34 -6.56 -20.38 -7.02
C ASP A 34 -5.95 -21.81 -7.10
N GLY A 35 -4.64 -21.98 -6.92
CA GLY A 35 -3.98 -23.28 -6.74
C GLY A 35 -4.02 -23.80 -5.29
N GLU A 36 -4.26 -25.10 -5.11
CA GLU A 36 -4.37 -25.76 -3.79
C GLU A 36 -3.12 -25.66 -2.89
N GLU A 37 -2.00 -25.14 -3.39
CA GLU A 37 -0.71 -25.14 -2.67
C GLU A 37 -0.60 -24.05 -1.60
N SER A 38 -1.39 -22.96 -1.64
CA SER A 38 -1.26 -21.86 -0.66
C SER A 38 -2.54 -21.03 -0.45
N PRO A 39 -3.60 -21.60 0.16
CA PRO A 39 -4.88 -20.92 0.34
C PRO A 39 -4.81 -19.65 1.20
N ASP A 40 -3.76 -19.45 2.00
CA ASP A 40 -3.59 -18.29 2.89
C ASP A 40 -2.58 -17.25 2.39
N PHE A 41 -2.01 -17.42 1.19
CA PHE A 41 -0.91 -16.57 0.72
C PHE A 41 -1.29 -15.08 0.64
N ILE A 42 -2.42 -14.75 0.00
CA ILE A 42 -2.87 -13.36 -0.11
C ILE A 42 -3.26 -12.80 1.25
N ALA A 43 -3.90 -13.61 2.10
CA ALA A 43 -4.25 -13.18 3.46
C ALA A 43 -2.99 -12.84 4.27
N GLY A 44 -1.93 -13.65 4.16
CA GLY A 44 -0.63 -13.37 4.74
C GLY A 44 0.00 -12.08 4.21
N LEU A 45 0.04 -11.89 2.89
CA LEU A 45 0.57 -10.68 2.26
C LEU A 45 -0.17 -9.41 2.73
N VAL A 46 -1.50 -9.44 2.75
CA VAL A 46 -2.31 -8.31 3.20
C VAL A 46 -2.08 -8.04 4.69
N THR A 47 -1.97 -9.08 5.52
CA THR A 47 -1.69 -8.93 6.95
C THR A 47 -0.32 -8.28 7.20
N THR A 48 0.70 -8.72 6.47
CA THR A 48 2.04 -8.11 6.53
C THR A 48 2.01 -6.66 6.07
N PHE A 49 1.33 -6.35 4.96
CA PHE A 49 1.18 -4.96 4.51
C PHE A 49 0.49 -4.06 5.54
N LEU A 50 -0.55 -4.55 6.21
CA LEU A 50 -1.24 -3.79 7.25
C LEU A 50 -0.33 -3.55 8.46
N THR A 51 0.47 -4.54 8.84
CA THR A 51 1.39 -4.46 9.98
C THR A 51 2.53 -3.48 9.70
N ASP A 52 3.23 -3.66 8.58
CA ASP A 52 4.33 -2.79 8.15
C ASP A 52 3.82 -1.38 7.85
N GLY A 53 2.67 -1.27 7.20
CA GLY A 53 2.02 -0.02 6.86
C GLY A 53 1.69 0.80 8.11
N ASP A 54 1.06 0.20 9.12
CA ASP A 54 0.74 0.88 10.38
C ASP A 54 1.99 1.41 11.09
N GLN A 55 3.05 0.60 11.17
CA GLN A 55 4.33 1.03 11.73
C GLN A 55 4.90 2.23 10.96
N ILE A 56 4.95 2.14 9.63
CA ILE A 56 5.50 3.22 8.80
C ILE A 56 4.64 4.50 8.92
N PHE A 57 3.31 4.38 8.96
CA PHE A 57 2.42 5.52 9.15
C PHE A 57 2.64 6.21 10.50
N ASN A 58 2.80 5.44 11.58
CA ASN A 58 3.09 5.99 12.90
C ASN A 58 4.42 6.75 12.91
N GLU A 59 5.47 6.21 12.28
CA GLU A 59 6.76 6.88 12.18
C GLU A 59 6.71 8.13 11.28
N LEU A 60 5.95 8.10 10.18
CA LEU A 60 5.69 9.28 9.35
C LEU A 60 4.98 10.38 10.14
N ALA A 61 3.95 10.05 10.90
CA ALA A 61 3.23 11.00 11.75
C ALA A 61 4.18 11.64 12.78
N GLN A 62 4.98 10.83 13.49
CA GLN A 62 5.95 11.32 14.46
C GLN A 62 7.02 12.24 13.85
N LEU A 63 7.43 12.01 12.59
CA LEU A 63 8.37 12.90 11.89
C LEU A 63 7.73 14.25 11.56
N LEU A 64 6.46 14.25 11.15
CA LEU A 64 5.72 15.44 10.76
C LEU A 64 5.29 16.30 11.96
N GLU A 65 5.16 15.71 13.15
CA GLU A 65 4.84 16.42 14.40
C GLU A 65 6.04 17.20 14.99
N ARG A 66 7.25 17.00 14.46
CA ARG A 66 8.45 17.67 14.97
C ARG A 66 8.46 19.16 14.60
N PRO A 67 9.00 20.04 15.47
CA PRO A 67 9.18 21.45 15.14
C PRO A 67 10.05 21.68 13.89
N PHE A 68 11.00 20.77 13.64
CA PHE A 68 11.83 20.73 12.44
C PHE A 68 11.70 19.35 11.83
N VAL A 69 11.20 19.30 10.59
CA VAL A 69 10.96 18.05 9.86
C VAL A 69 12.25 17.61 9.17
N ASP A 70 12.73 16.41 9.52
CA ASP A 70 13.84 15.77 8.83
C ASP A 70 13.34 15.22 7.48
N LEU A 71 13.60 15.97 6.40
CA LEU A 71 13.15 15.64 5.05
C LEU A 71 13.81 14.37 4.49
N ASP A 72 15.01 14.01 4.95
CA ASP A 72 15.69 12.77 4.54
C ASP A 72 15.05 11.56 5.21
N ALA A 73 14.79 11.63 6.52
CA ALA A 73 14.04 10.61 7.23
C ALA A 73 12.61 10.43 6.66
N LEU A 74 11.93 11.54 6.36
CA LEU A 74 10.61 11.53 5.74
C LEU A 74 10.63 10.87 4.36
N SER A 75 11.60 11.22 3.52
CA SER A 75 11.79 10.63 2.18
C SER A 75 12.02 9.12 2.25
N ASN A 76 12.87 8.67 3.18
CA ASN A 76 13.15 7.26 3.38
C ASN A 76 11.89 6.47 3.78
N LYS A 77 11.05 7.03 4.67
CA LYS A 77 9.80 6.39 5.07
C LYS A 77 8.76 6.35 3.95
N LEU A 78 8.67 7.39 3.13
CA LEU A 78 7.81 7.40 1.94
C LEU A 78 8.24 6.36 0.90
N VAL A 79 9.56 6.13 0.73
CA VAL A 79 10.07 5.05 -0.14
C VAL A 79 9.70 3.67 0.42
N GLN A 80 9.80 3.46 1.73
CA GLN A 80 9.39 2.21 2.38
C GLN A 80 7.89 1.96 2.19
N LEU A 81 7.03 2.94 2.48
CA LEU A 81 5.58 2.80 2.31
C LEU A 81 5.18 2.58 0.84
N LYS A 82 5.86 3.24 -0.09
CA LYS A 82 5.71 2.99 -1.53
C LYS A 82 6.04 1.53 -1.88
N GLY A 83 7.15 1.00 -1.37
CA GLY A 83 7.56 -0.39 -1.61
C GLY A 83 6.55 -1.39 -1.04
N CYS A 84 6.16 -1.19 0.22
CA CYS A 84 5.16 -2.01 0.92
C CYS A 84 3.80 -1.99 0.23
N SER A 85 3.30 -0.82 -0.19
CA SER A 85 2.05 -0.73 -0.95
C SER A 85 2.13 -1.32 -2.36
N SER A 86 3.30 -1.25 -3.00
CA SER A 86 3.51 -1.87 -4.32
C SER A 86 3.47 -3.39 -4.25
N SER A 87 4.01 -4.02 -3.20
CA SER A 87 4.07 -5.49 -3.09
C SER A 87 2.69 -6.15 -2.99
N VAL A 88 1.67 -5.42 -2.52
CA VAL A 88 0.28 -5.89 -2.43
C VAL A 88 -0.64 -5.23 -3.45
N GLY A 89 -0.12 -4.46 -4.41
CA GLY A 89 -0.95 -3.78 -5.42
C GLY A 89 -1.90 -2.71 -4.85
N ALA A 90 -1.59 -2.14 -3.69
CA ALA A 90 -2.35 -1.05 -3.06
C ALA A 90 -2.09 0.28 -3.79
N ARG A 91 -2.72 0.43 -4.95
CA ARG A 91 -2.46 1.47 -5.95
C ARG A 91 -2.54 2.89 -5.39
N GLN A 92 -3.61 3.21 -4.67
CA GLN A 92 -3.81 4.58 -4.19
C GLN A 92 -2.75 5.00 -3.15
N VAL A 93 -2.40 4.09 -2.24
CA VAL A 93 -1.35 4.33 -1.24
C VAL A 93 -0.01 4.57 -1.94
N ARG A 94 0.34 3.72 -2.90
CA ARG A 94 1.55 3.87 -3.72
C ARG A 94 1.60 5.21 -4.44
N LEU A 95 0.49 5.64 -5.06
CA LEU A 95 0.42 6.92 -5.76
C LEU A 95 0.55 8.11 -4.82
N ALA A 96 -0.08 8.07 -3.64
CA ALA A 96 0.07 9.09 -2.61
C ALA A 96 1.53 9.21 -2.17
N CYS A 97 2.23 8.08 -1.95
CA CYS A 97 3.65 8.09 -1.61
C CYS A 97 4.51 8.74 -2.71
N VAL A 98 4.22 8.46 -3.98
CA VAL A 98 4.93 9.09 -5.12
C VAL A 98 4.70 10.61 -5.15
N GLN A 99 3.48 11.07 -4.90
CA GLN A 99 3.15 12.50 -4.88
C GLN A 99 3.83 13.21 -3.71
N LEU A 100 3.74 12.64 -2.51
CA LEU A 100 4.39 13.19 -1.32
C LEU A 100 5.91 13.21 -1.46
N PHE A 101 6.52 12.15 -1.99
CA PHE A 101 7.96 12.10 -2.21
C PHE A 101 8.42 13.22 -3.14
N LYS A 102 7.70 13.47 -4.25
CA LYS A 102 8.00 14.59 -5.16
C LYS A 102 7.92 15.94 -4.44
N PHE A 103 6.91 16.14 -3.61
CA PHE A 103 6.78 17.36 -2.81
C PHE A 103 7.97 17.52 -1.85
N VAL A 104 8.33 16.47 -1.11
CA VAL A 104 9.47 16.50 -0.17
C VAL A 104 10.79 16.80 -0.89
N SER A 105 11.03 16.17 -2.05
CA SER A 105 12.23 16.46 -2.86
C SER A 105 12.28 17.91 -3.35
N GLN A 106 11.13 18.51 -3.68
CA GLN A 106 11.07 19.92 -4.07
C GLN A 106 11.35 20.87 -2.90
N GLN A 107 10.95 20.51 -1.68
CA GLN A 107 11.28 21.30 -0.48
C GLN A 107 12.77 21.25 -0.18
N LYS A 108 13.39 20.06 -0.25
CA LYS A 108 14.84 19.92 -0.03
C LYS A 108 15.66 20.84 -0.93
N ASN A 109 15.30 20.94 -2.22
CA ASN A 109 15.97 21.82 -3.18
C ASN A 109 15.76 23.32 -2.94
N ARG A 110 14.87 23.73 -2.03
CA ARG A 110 14.63 25.14 -1.67
C ARG A 110 15.38 25.57 -0.42
N ASP A 111 15.73 24.60 0.41
CA ASP A 111 16.45 24.81 1.68
C ASP A 111 17.98 24.72 1.50
N GLU A 112 18.45 24.32 0.30
CA GLU A 112 19.85 24.36 -0.17
C GLU A 112 20.17 25.67 -0.91
#